data_AF-A0A1Q8ZJW7-F1
#
_entry.id   AF-A0A1Q8ZJW7-F1
#
_cell.length_a   1.000
_cell.length_b   1.000
_cell.length_c   1.000
_cell.angle_alpha   90.00
_cell.angle_beta   90.00
_cell.angle_gamma   90.00
#
_symmetry.space_group_name_H-M   'P 1'
#
loop_
_entity.id
_entity.type
_entity.pdbx_description
1 polymer ?
#
loop_
_entity_poly.entity_id
_entity_poly.type
_entity_poly.pdbx_seq_one_letter_code
_entity_poly.pdbx_strand_id
1 'polypeptide(L)'
;MPIQNTNRRLTPSVINQDIEALNGLGTIVTYSTTRTEATSEALQAAYQNMIAQRQTETERQAMYRAASDLARLAEWEFHNAVLAMKEVVKGQYGSDSNEAQSIGLKKKSDRRRPTRSRNLPAAS
;
A
#
# COMPACT_ATOMS: atom_id res chain seq x y z
N MET A 1 35.04 13.56 -7.44
CA MET A 1 33.63 13.94 -7.26
C MET A 1 33.09 13.18 -6.06
N PRO A 2 32.31 13.82 -5.16
CA PRO A 2 31.71 13.13 -4.03
C PRO A 2 30.73 12.05 -4.52
N ILE A 3 30.68 10.93 -3.82
CA ILE A 3 29.78 9.80 -4.12
C ILE A 3 28.34 10.28 -3.92
N GLN A 4 27.57 10.34 -5.00
CA GLN A 4 26.17 10.74 -4.96
C GLN A 4 25.32 9.58 -4.45
N ASN A 5 24.52 9.81 -3.40
CA ASN A 5 23.59 8.80 -2.90
C ASN A 5 22.27 8.87 -3.69
N THR A 6 22.12 7.99 -4.67
CA THR A 6 20.96 7.92 -5.57
C THR A 6 19.79 7.12 -5.01
N ASN A 7 19.91 6.53 -3.80
CA ASN A 7 18.82 5.79 -3.17
C ASN A 7 17.75 6.71 -2.56
N ARG A 8 18.04 8.01 -2.44
CA ARG A 8 17.12 8.99 -1.88
C ARG A 8 16.66 9.95 -2.97
N ARG A 9 15.39 10.36 -2.90
CA ARG A 9 14.90 11.46 -3.74
C ARG A 9 15.65 12.74 -3.40
N LEU A 10 15.93 13.52 -4.44
CA LEU A 10 16.31 14.91 -4.28
C LEU A 10 15.18 15.68 -3.61
N THR A 11 15.55 16.68 -2.80
CA THR A 11 14.56 17.54 -2.16
C THR A 11 13.88 18.40 -3.23
N PRO A 12 12.60 18.79 -3.03
CA PRO A 12 11.91 19.66 -3.98
C PRO A 12 12.65 20.98 -4.23
N SER A 13 13.31 21.53 -3.20
CA SER A 13 14.11 22.75 -3.31
C SER A 13 15.25 22.62 -4.33
N VAL A 14 15.98 21.50 -4.31
CA VAL A 14 17.11 21.28 -5.23
C VAL A 14 16.60 21.16 -6.66
N ILE A 15 15.57 20.35 -6.88
CA ILE A 15 14.96 20.19 -8.20
C ILE A 15 14.45 21.52 -8.75
N ASN A 16 13.80 22.35 -7.92
CA ASN A 16 13.29 23.63 -8.37
C ASN A 16 14.44 24.58 -8.76
N GLN A 17 15.52 24.62 -7.98
CA GLN A 17 16.72 25.37 -8.33
C GLN A 17 17.35 24.88 -9.64
N ASP A 18 17.39 23.56 -9.87
CA ASP A 18 17.91 22.98 -11.12
C ASP A 18 17.04 23.37 -12.33
N ILE A 19 15.70 23.39 -12.16
CA ILE A 19 14.76 23.82 -13.20
C ILE A 19 14.92 25.31 -13.49
N GLU A 20 15.05 26.14 -12.45
CA GLU A 20 15.30 27.58 -12.60
C GLU A 20 16.63 27.84 -13.32
N ALA A 21 17.69 27.10 -12.98
CA ALA A 21 18.98 27.18 -13.66
C ALA A 21 18.89 26.78 -15.14
N LEU A 22 18.15 25.70 -15.46
CA LEU A 22 17.92 25.28 -16.84
C LEU A 22 17.14 26.33 -17.64
N ASN A 23 16.11 26.93 -17.04
CA ASN A 23 15.35 28.00 -17.67
C ASN A 23 16.23 29.24 -17.90
N GLY A 24 17.07 29.60 -16.93
CA GLY A 24 18.03 30.69 -17.03
C GLY A 24 19.07 30.46 -18.12
N LEU A 25 19.48 29.21 -18.37
CA LEU A 25 20.41 28.88 -19.46
C LEU A 25 19.89 29.31 -20.83
N GLY A 26 18.58 29.29 -21.04
CA GLY A 26 17.95 29.77 -22.29
C GLY A 26 18.21 31.24 -22.60
N THR A 27 18.60 32.04 -21.61
CA THR A 27 19.00 33.45 -21.80
C THR A 27 20.43 33.63 -22.30
N ILE A 28 21.27 32.59 -22.18
CA ILE A 28 22.69 32.63 -22.54
C ILE A 28 22.85 32.12 -23.97
N VAL A 29 22.66 33.01 -24.95
CA VAL A 29 22.71 32.70 -26.39
C VAL A 29 24.07 32.13 -26.83
N THR A 30 25.16 32.50 -26.15
CA THR A 30 26.53 32.11 -26.49
C THR A 30 27.03 30.86 -25.76
N TYR A 31 26.15 30.18 -25.00
CA TYR A 31 26.55 29.00 -24.24
C TYR A 31 26.97 27.85 -25.17
N SER A 32 28.22 27.41 -25.04
CA SER A 32 28.75 26.23 -25.71
C SER A 32 29.67 25.46 -24.76
N THR A 33 29.68 24.14 -24.89
CA THR A 33 30.47 23.28 -24.02
C THR A 33 30.97 22.08 -24.82
N THR A 34 32.15 21.57 -24.45
CA THR A 34 32.72 20.32 -25.00
C THR A 34 32.21 19.08 -24.28
N ARG A 35 31.53 19.23 -23.14
CA ARG A 35 30.93 18.15 -22.36
C ARG A 35 29.57 17.80 -22.94
N THR A 36 29.42 16.58 -23.41
CA THR A 36 28.19 16.07 -24.05
C THR A 36 26.98 16.15 -23.12
N GLU A 37 27.18 15.87 -21.84
CA GLU A 37 26.16 15.86 -20.79
C GLU A 37 25.68 17.26 -20.40
N ALA A 38 26.48 18.30 -20.63
CA ALA A 38 26.17 19.68 -20.30
C ALA A 38 25.66 20.47 -21.52
N THR A 39 25.38 19.81 -22.64
CA THR A 39 24.76 20.46 -23.79
C THR A 39 23.31 20.84 -23.49
N SER A 40 22.83 21.93 -24.08
CA SER A 40 21.44 22.38 -23.90
C SER A 40 20.43 21.27 -24.26
N GLU A 41 20.70 20.54 -25.34
CA GLU A 41 19.87 19.41 -25.79
C GLU A 41 19.87 18.26 -24.78
N ALA A 42 21.04 17.86 -24.26
CA ALA A 42 21.12 16.80 -23.27
C ALA A 42 20.42 17.17 -21.95
N LEU A 43 20.56 18.42 -21.50
CA LEU A 43 19.88 18.92 -20.30
C LEU A 43 18.36 18.95 -20.49
N GLN A 44 17.88 19.40 -21.66
CA GLN A 44 16.46 19.39 -21.98
C GLN A 44 15.92 17.96 -22.05
N ALA A 45 16.64 17.04 -22.68
CA ALA A 45 16.27 15.63 -22.75
C ALA A 45 16.21 14.99 -21.35
N ALA A 46 17.17 15.29 -20.48
CA ALA A 46 17.18 14.83 -19.10
C ALA A 46 15.98 15.37 -18.30
N TYR A 47 15.63 16.64 -18.48
CA TYR A 47 14.46 17.25 -17.85
C TYR A 47 13.15 16.60 -18.31
N GLN A 48 12.97 16.39 -19.62
CA GLN A 48 11.79 15.71 -20.17
C GLN A 48 11.67 14.27 -19.67
N ASN A 49 12.78 13.53 -19.63
CA ASN A 49 12.80 12.18 -19.09
C ASN A 49 12.42 12.18 -17.59
N MET A 50 12.95 13.12 -16.80
CA MET A 50 12.57 13.25 -15.39
C MET A 50 11.05 13.43 -15.21
N ILE A 51 10.42 14.30 -16.00
CA ILE A 51 8.97 14.52 -15.95
C ILE A 51 8.22 13.24 -16.34
N ALA A 52 8.61 12.61 -17.45
CA ALA A 52 7.97 11.39 -17.94
C ALA A 52 8.01 10.26 -16.90
N GLN A 53 9.16 10.05 -16.24
CA GLN A 53 9.28 9.03 -15.20
C GLN A 53 8.45 9.36 -13.95
N ARG A 54 8.37 10.64 -13.54
CA ARG A 54 7.49 11.06 -12.43
C ARG A 54 6.02 10.85 -12.74
N GLN A 55 5.61 11.09 -13.98
CA GLN A 55 4.25 10.83 -14.43
C GLN A 55 3.95 9.32 -14.39
N THR A 56 4.83 8.49 -14.98
CA THR A 56 4.68 7.03 -14.95
C THR A 56 4.62 6.48 -13.52
N GLU A 57 5.43 7.02 -12.60
CA GLU A 57 5.36 6.66 -11.19
C GLU A 57 3.97 6.95 -10.58
N THR A 58 3.43 8.14 -10.84
CA THR A 58 2.13 8.57 -10.31
C THR A 58 1.01 7.68 -10.85
N GLU A 59 1.02 7.41 -12.15
CA GLU A 59 0.07 6.51 -12.81
C GLU A 59 0.11 5.10 -12.21
N ARG A 60 1.31 4.54 -12.03
CA ARG A 60 1.48 3.20 -11.42
C ARG A 60 1.03 3.19 -9.96
N GLN A 61 1.32 4.25 -9.21
CA GLN A 61 0.88 4.33 -7.82
C GLN A 61 -0.65 4.38 -7.71
N ALA A 62 -1.33 5.11 -8.61
CA ALA A 62 -2.79 5.12 -8.67
C ALA A 62 -3.36 3.75 -9.02
N MET A 63 -2.79 3.08 -10.02
CA MET A 63 -3.20 1.72 -10.42
C MET A 63 -2.99 0.70 -9.30
N TYR A 64 -1.87 0.77 -8.59
CA TYR A 64 -1.60 -0.09 -7.44
C TYR A 64 -2.61 0.12 -6.31
N ARG A 65 -2.94 1.38 -6.00
CA ARG A 65 -3.97 1.70 -4.99
C ARG A 65 -5.32 1.10 -5.38
N ALA A 66 -5.75 1.30 -6.62
CA ALA A 66 -7.00 0.72 -7.14
C ALA A 66 -7.00 -0.82 -7.06
N ALA A 67 -5.92 -1.48 -7.47
CA ALA A 67 -5.79 -2.93 -7.39
C ALA A 67 -5.82 -3.43 -5.93
N SER A 68 -5.16 -2.72 -5.00
CA SER A 68 -5.18 -3.05 -3.58
C SER A 68 -6.58 -2.91 -2.97
N ASP A 69 -7.33 -1.90 -3.40
CA ASP A 69 -8.72 -1.71 -2.95
C ASP A 69 -9.64 -2.83 -3.43
N LEU A 70 -9.51 -3.24 -4.68
CA LEU A 70 -10.25 -4.38 -5.23
C LEU A 70 -9.90 -5.70 -4.52
N ALA A 71 -8.62 -5.94 -4.25
CA ALA A 71 -8.19 -7.12 -3.50
C ALA A 71 -8.82 -7.16 -2.11
N ARG A 72 -8.82 -6.03 -1.40
CA ARG A 72 -9.43 -5.92 -0.07
C ARG A 72 -10.94 -6.19 -0.08
N LEU A 73 -11.65 -5.69 -1.09
CA LEU A 73 -13.08 -5.96 -1.24
C LEU A 73 -13.34 -7.46 -1.47
N ALA A 74 -12.56 -8.08 -2.36
CA ALA A 74 -12.67 -9.52 -2.61
C ALA A 74 -12.35 -10.37 -1.38
N GLU A 75 -11.38 -9.97 -0.56
CA GLU A 75 -11.07 -10.62 0.72
C GLU A 75 -12.26 -10.58 1.69
N TRP A 76 -12.93 -9.42 1.79
CA TRP A 76 -14.12 -9.27 2.63
C TRP A 76 -15.30 -10.10 2.13
N GLU A 77 -15.55 -10.10 0.82
CA GLU A 77 -16.59 -10.93 0.21
C GLU A 77 -16.34 -12.42 0.48
N PHE A 78 -15.11 -12.87 0.29
CA PHE A 78 -14.72 -14.24 0.60
C PHE A 78 -14.90 -14.56 2.09
N HIS A 79 -14.46 -13.67 2.99
CA HIS A 79 -14.64 -13.85 4.43
C HIS A 79 -16.11 -14.00 4.81
N ASN A 80 -16.98 -13.15 4.28
CA ASN A 80 -18.41 -13.18 4.53
C ASN A 80 -19.05 -14.47 4.00
N ALA A 81 -18.65 -14.92 2.80
CA ALA A 81 -19.11 -16.20 2.26
C ALA A 81 -18.70 -17.38 3.15
N VAL A 82 -17.47 -17.38 3.68
CA VAL A 82 -17.01 -18.41 4.62
C VAL A 82 -17.79 -18.36 5.94
N LEU A 83 -18.13 -17.17 6.45
CA LEU A 83 -18.99 -17.04 7.63
C LEU A 83 -20.38 -17.63 7.38
N ALA A 84 -21.01 -17.28 6.26
CA ALA A 84 -22.31 -17.82 5.88
C ALA A 84 -22.28 -19.36 5.74
N MET A 85 -21.24 -19.91 5.11
CA MET A 85 -21.02 -21.36 5.03
C MET A 85 -20.95 -21.98 6.43
N LYS A 86 -20.19 -21.38 7.36
CA LYS A 86 -20.08 -21.87 8.75
C LYS A 86 -21.43 -21.85 9.47
N GLU A 87 -22.26 -20.85 9.23
CA GLU A 87 -23.61 -20.76 9.78
C GLU A 87 -24.52 -21.86 9.21
N VAL A 88 -24.49 -22.09 7.90
CA VAL A 88 -25.27 -23.16 7.26
C VAL A 88 -24.87 -24.54 7.80
N VAL A 89 -23.58 -24.84 7.89
CA VAL A 89 -23.11 -26.13 8.46
C VAL A 89 -23.58 -26.30 9.90
N LYS A 90 -23.49 -25.23 10.71
CA LYS A 90 -23.96 -25.27 12.10
C LYS A 90 -25.49 -25.47 12.18
N GLY A 91 -26.26 -24.89 11.26
CA GLY A 91 -27.71 -25.05 11.18
C GLY A 91 -28.13 -26.44 10.72
N GLN A 92 -27.44 -27.00 9.72
CA GLN A 92 -27.78 -28.29 9.11
C GLN A 92 -27.38 -29.49 9.97
N TYR A 93 -26.16 -29.49 10.53
CA TYR A 93 -25.63 -30.62 11.30
C TYR A 93 -25.76 -30.43 12.82
N GLY A 94 -26.04 -29.21 13.27
CA GLY A 94 -26.14 -28.87 14.69
C GLY A 94 -24.79 -28.54 15.32
N SER A 95 -24.85 -27.83 16.46
CA SER A 95 -23.67 -27.22 17.11
C SER A 95 -22.71 -28.18 17.83
N ASP A 96 -23.04 -29.47 17.92
CA ASP A 96 -22.24 -30.49 18.60
C ASP A 96 -21.74 -31.59 17.65
N SER A 97 -21.92 -31.39 16.33
CA SER A 97 -21.58 -32.33 15.29
C SER A 97 -20.07 -32.36 14.96
N ASN A 98 -19.62 -33.44 14.34
CA ASN A 98 -18.23 -33.58 13.87
C ASN A 98 -17.97 -32.68 12.65
N GLU A 99 -19.00 -32.42 11.85
CA GLU A 99 -19.02 -31.61 10.65
C GLU A 99 -18.85 -30.12 10.98
N ALA A 100 -19.47 -29.63 12.06
CA ALA A 100 -19.18 -28.29 12.57
C ALA A 100 -17.73 -28.20 13.09
N GLN A 101 -17.22 -29.28 13.69
CA GLN A 101 -15.84 -29.32 14.20
C GLN A 101 -14.79 -29.29 13.09
N SER A 102 -15.04 -29.98 11.97
CA SER A 102 -14.08 -30.05 10.85
C SER A 102 -13.85 -28.70 10.18
N ILE A 103 -14.83 -27.80 10.19
CA ILE A 103 -14.71 -26.42 9.67
C ILE A 103 -14.17 -25.41 10.70
N GLY A 104 -13.63 -25.91 11.82
CA GLY A 104 -12.98 -25.12 12.87
C GLY A 104 -13.91 -24.53 13.92
N LEU A 105 -15.19 -24.94 13.99
CA LEU A 105 -16.07 -24.54 15.08
C LEU A 105 -15.86 -25.46 16.29
N LYS A 106 -15.79 -24.90 17.49
CA LYS A 106 -15.72 -25.71 18.71
C LYS A 106 -17.09 -26.31 19.06
N LYS A 107 -17.16 -27.63 19.26
CA LYS A 107 -18.35 -28.35 19.74
C LYS A 107 -18.92 -27.75 21.01
N LYS A 108 -20.23 -27.87 21.19
CA LYS A 108 -20.94 -27.33 22.36
C LYS A 108 -20.53 -28.06 23.64
N SER A 109 -20.37 -29.38 23.57
CA SER A 109 -19.89 -30.24 24.66
C SER A 109 -18.50 -29.83 25.17
N ASP A 110 -17.60 -29.44 24.28
CA ASP A 110 -16.24 -29.02 24.63
C ASP A 110 -16.14 -27.59 25.20
N ARG A 111 -17.23 -26.81 25.18
CA ARG A 111 -17.25 -25.44 25.73
C ARG A 111 -17.43 -25.47 27.24
N ARG A 112 -16.46 -24.91 27.97
CA ARG A 112 -16.56 -24.68 29.42
C ARG A 112 -17.81 -23.84 29.70
N ARG A 113 -18.72 -24.34 30.55
CA ARG A 113 -19.89 -23.58 30.98
C ARG A 113 -19.45 -22.32 31.73
N PRO A 114 -20.06 -21.15 31.44
CA PRO A 114 -19.86 -19.97 32.27
C PRO A 114 -20.25 -20.30 33.71
N THR A 115 -19.30 -20.17 34.64
CA THR A 115 -19.60 -20.26 36.08
C THR A 115 -19.97 -18.86 36.52
N ARG A 116 -21.21 -18.68 37.00
CA ARG A 116 -21.68 -17.39 37.50
C ARG A 116 -21.02 -17.19 38.87
N SER A 117 -19.96 -16.37 38.95
CA SER A 117 -19.41 -15.98 40.25
C SER A 117 -20.48 -15.15 40.96
N ARG A 118 -21.03 -15.70 42.03
CA ARG A 118 -21.92 -14.97 42.92
C ARG A 118 -21.03 -14.02 43.71
N ASN A 119 -20.89 -12.78 43.26
CA ASN A 119 -20.33 -11.72 44.12
C ASN A 119 -21.39 -11.47 45.21
N LEU A 120 -21.27 -12.20 46.32
CA LEU A 120 -21.98 -11.90 47.55
C LEU A 120 -21.39 -10.58 48.08
N PRO A 121 -22.20 -9.52 48.32
CA PRO A 121 -21.69 -8.32 48.96
C PRO A 121 -21.26 -8.68 50.38
N ALA A 122 -20.04 -8.30 50.75
CA ALA A 122 -19.55 -8.41 52.12
C ALA A 122 -20.48 -7.59 53.03
N ALA A 123 -21.17 -8.26 53.96
CA ALA A 123 -21.96 -7.61 54.97
C ALA A 123 -21.03 -6.90 55.97
N SER A 124 -21.36 -5.65 56.25
CA SER A 124 -20.71 -4.69 57.15
C SER A 124 -20.70 -5.14 58.61
#